data_AF-A0A4S2DN24-F1
#
_entry.id   AF-A0A4S2DN24-F1
#
_cell.length_a   1.000
_cell.length_b   1.000
_cell.length_c   1.000
_cell.angle_alpha   90.00
_cell.angle_beta   90.00
_cell.angle_gamma   90.00
#
_symmetry.space_group_name_H-M   'P 1'
#
loop_
_entity.id
_entity.type
_entity.pdbx_description
1 polymer ?
#
loop_
_entity_poly.entity_id
_entity_poly.type
_entity_poly.pdbx_seq_one_letter_code
_entity_poly.pdbx_strand_id
1 'polypeptide(L)' 'MKIIKLFNNNIVATITEDNREVIVQGSGIAFQKKISDLIDENKIEKRYFIGY' A
#
# COMPACT_ATOMS: atom_id res chain seq x y z
N MET A 1 4.33 4.98 -4.21
CA MET A 1 4.63 3.83 -3.32
C MET A 1 4.45 2.48 -4.06
N LYS A 2 5.41 1.55 -4.00
CA LYS A 2 5.39 0.26 -4.75
C LYS A 2 4.89 -0.91 -3.90
N ILE A 3 3.99 -1.74 -4.42
CA ILE A 3 3.39 -2.86 -3.67
C ILE A 3 4.44 -3.93 -3.39
N ILE A 4 4.65 -4.26 -2.11
CA ILE A 4 5.49 -5.39 -1.68
C ILE A 4 4.65 -6.62 -1.29
N LYS A 5 3.41 -6.40 -0.81
CA LYS A 5 2.46 -7.47 -0.48
C LYS A 5 1.02 -7.02 -0.72
N LEU A 6 0.22 -7.88 -1.34
CA LEU A 6 -1.23 -7.72 -1.49
C LEU A 6 -1.93 -8.52 -0.40
N PHE A 7 -2.81 -7.89 0.37
CA PHE A 7 -3.68 -8.59 1.30
C PHE A 7 -5.07 -8.81 0.70
N ASN A 8 -5.62 -7.78 0.05
CA ASN A 8 -6.84 -7.83 -0.75
C ASN A 8 -6.92 -6.58 -1.65
N ASN A 9 -8.04 -6.37 -2.35
CA ASN A 9 -8.27 -5.22 -3.23
C ASN A 9 -8.12 -3.85 -2.55
N ASN A 10 -8.23 -3.79 -1.23
CA ASN A 10 -8.32 -2.56 -0.45
C ASN A 10 -7.15 -2.36 0.53
N ILE A 11 -6.26 -3.34 0.67
CA ILE A 11 -5.17 -3.31 1.67
C ILE A 11 -3.89 -3.89 1.06
N VAL A 12 -2.80 -3.12 1.13
CA VAL A 12 -1.47 -3.55 0.68
C VAL A 12 -0.40 -3.15 1.68
N ALA A 13 0.72 -3.87 1.69
CA ALA A 13 1.97 -3.38 2.28
C ALA A 13 2.83 -2.76 1.18
N THR A 14 3.53 -1.68 1.54
CA THR A 14 4.45 -0.95 0.68
C THR A 14 5.59 -0.34 1.51
N ILE A 15 6.56 0.25 0.81
CA ILE A 15 7.68 0.99 1.39
C ILE A 15 7.56 2.44 0.90
N THR A 16 7.66 3.39 1.83
CA THR A 16 7.69 4.84 1.54
C THR A 16 9.05 5.26 0.98
N GLU A 17 9.14 6.49 0.46
CA GLU A 17 10.40 7.04 -0.06
C GLU A 17 11.52 7.13 1.01
N ASP A 18 11.14 7.27 2.28
CA ASP A 18 12.05 7.28 3.43
C ASP A 18 12.30 5.88 4.03
N ASN A 19 12.08 4.81 3.24
CA ASN A 19 12.35 3.42 3.61
C ASN A 19 11.58 2.90 4.84
N ARG A 20 10.39 3.43 5.12
CA ARG A 20 9.51 2.89 6.17
C ARG A 20 8.52 1.89 5.60
N GLU A 21 8.37 0.77 6.29
CA GLU A 21 7.31 -0.19 6.00
C GLU A 21 5.96 0.37 6.45
N VAL A 22 4.97 0.28 5.57
CA VAL A 22 3.62 0.79 5.84
C VAL A 22 2.56 -0.10 5.19
N ILE A 23 1.50 -0.37 5.96
CA ILE A 23 0.26 -0.91 5.43
C ILE A 23 -0.63 0.26 5.06
N VAL A 24 -1.10 0.28 3.83
CA VAL A 24 -2.02 1.29 3.32
C VAL A 24 -3.36 0.66 3.02
N GLN A 25 -4.41 1.34 3.45
CA GLN A 25 -5.80 0.94 3.25
C GLN A 25 -6.52 2.01 2.44
N GLY A 26 -7.35 1.57 1.50
CA GLY A 26 -8.14 2.44 0.64
C GLY A 26 -9.05 1.64 -0.30
N SER A 27 -10.25 2.14 -0.58
CA SER A 27 -11.19 1.44 -1.47
C SER A 27 -10.61 1.23 -2.88
N GLY A 28 -10.44 -0.04 -3.27
CA GLY A 28 -9.91 -0.43 -4.57
C GLY A 28 -8.48 0.03 -4.84
N ILE A 29 -7.67 0.30 -3.80
CA ILE A 29 -6.27 0.73 -3.94
C ILE A 29 -5.39 -0.31 -4.66
N ALA A 30 -5.77 -1.58 -4.54
CA ALA A 30 -5.10 -2.73 -5.13
C ALA A 30 -5.95 -3.43 -6.21
N PHE A 31 -7.09 -2.84 -6.61
CA PHE A 31 -7.96 -3.45 -7.60
C PHE A 31 -7.22 -3.60 -8.95
N GLN A 32 -7.14 -4.84 -9.44
CA GLN A 32 -6.40 -5.21 -10.66
C GLN A 32 -4.89 -4.85 -10.61
N LYS A 33 -4.30 -4.76 -9.42
CA LYS A 33 -2.85 -4.56 -9.22
C LYS A 33 -2.16 -5.86 -8.88
N LYS A 34 -0.86 -5.93 -9.15
CA LYS A 34 0.05 -7.01 -8.74
C LYS A 34 1.20 -6.49 -7.89
N ILE A 35 1.93 -7.40 -7.26
CA ILE A 35 3.19 -7.07 -6.58
C ILE A 35 4.09 -6.33 -7.59
N SER A 36 4.81 -5.33 -7.10
CA SER A 36 5.61 -4.39 -7.88
C SER A 36 4.88 -3.30 -8.67
N ASP A 37 3.55 -3.30 -8.74
CA ASP A 37 2.84 -2.14 -9.28
C ASP A 37 2.90 -0.95 -8.30
N LEU A 38 2.70 0.25 -8.85
CA LEU A 38 2.43 1.45 -8.05
C LEU A 38 0.96 1.50 -7.66
N ILE A 39 0.71 1.86 -6.40
CA ILE A 39 -0.62 2.25 -5.93
C ILE A 39 -0.96 3.68 -6.34
N ASP A 40 -2.25 3.96 -6.46
CA ASP A 40 -2.77 5.32 -6.55
C ASP A 40 -2.85 5.91 -5.14
N GLU A 41 -1.97 6.87 -4.85
CA GLU A 41 -1.87 7.47 -3.52
C GLU A 41 -3.09 8.33 -3.16
N ASN A 42 -3.89 8.75 -4.15
CA ASN A 42 -5.17 9.46 -3.92
C ASN A 42 -6.23 8.55 -3.31
N LYS A 43 -6.08 7.23 -3.42
CA LYS A 43 -6.99 6.25 -2.80
C LYS A 43 -6.62 5.92 -1.35
N ILE A 44 -5.53 6.47 -0.81
CA ILE A 44 -5.11 6.16 0.57
C ILE A 44 -6.06 6.83 1.56
N GLU A 45 -6.75 6.01 2.35
CA GLU A 45 -7.61 6.44 3.46
C GLU A 45 -6.88 6.34 4.80
N LYS A 46 -6.06 5.31 4.99
CA LYS A 46 -5.27 5.09 6.22
C LYS A 46 -3.88 4.56 5.93
N ARG A 47 -2.93 4.96 6.77
CA ARG A 47 -1.54 4.47 6.79
C ARG A 47 -1.25 3.90 8.19
N TYR A 48 -0.72 2.68 8.24
CA TYR A 48 -0.25 2.03 9.47
C TYR A 48 1.25 1.76 9.30
N PHE A 49 2.08 2.57 9.95
CA PHE A 49 3.53 2.39 9.92
C PHE A 49 3.91 1.19 10.79
N ILE A 50 4.78 0.33 10.28
CA ILE A 50 5.29 -0.84 11.01
C ILE A 50 6.64 -0.46 11.59
N GLY A 51 6.75 -0.49 12.92
CA GLY A 51 7.94 -0.10 13.67
C GLY A 51 7.56 0.50 15.02
N TYR A 52 8.44 0.33 16.01
CA TYR A 52 8.28 0.89 17.37
C TYR A 52 8.54 2.40 17.40
#